data_AF-A0A6L7XSV4-F1
#
_entry.id   AF-A0A6L7XSV4-F1
#
_cell.length_a   1.000
_cell.length_b   1.000
_cell.length_c   1.000
_cell.angle_alpha   90.00
_cell.angle_beta   90.00
_cell.angle_gamma   90.00
#
_symmetry.space_group_name_H-M   'P 1'
#
loop_
_entity.id
_entity.type
_entity.pdbx_description
1 polymer ?
#
loop_
_entity_poly.entity_id
_entity_poly.type
_entity_poly.pdbx_seq_one_letter_code
_entity_poly.pdbx_strand_id
1 'polypeptide(L)' 'MRRHIVENHGKLEELDRSFDLHFWQSQPPKARFDATWDLVVHAAKVKGIDVRQLELQRSVESFQRQVR' A
#
# COMPACT_ATOMS: atom_id res chain seq x y z
N MET A 1 -14.92 -9.89 -24.70
CA MET A 1 -14.00 -10.07 -23.56
C MET A 1 -14.84 -10.50 -22.35
N ARG A 2 -14.70 -11.73 -21.84
CA ARG A 2 -15.46 -12.20 -20.66
C ARG A 2 -14.79 -11.64 -19.41
N ARG A 3 -15.55 -10.96 -18.54
CA ARG A 3 -15.10 -10.61 -17.19
C ARG A 3 -15.23 -11.85 -16.32
N HIS A 4 -14.13 -12.28 -15.73
CA HIS A 4 -14.14 -13.30 -14.68
C HIS A 4 -14.35 -12.57 -13.36
N ILE A 5 -15.50 -12.80 -12.72
CA ILE A 5 -15.83 -12.23 -11.41
C ILE A 5 -15.64 -13.36 -10.41
N VAL A 6 -14.84 -13.11 -9.37
CA VAL A 6 -14.66 -14.03 -8.25
C VAL A 6 -15.12 -13.31 -7.01
N GLU A 7 -16.05 -13.92 -6.29
CA GLU A 7 -16.64 -13.39 -5.07
C GLU A 7 -16.52 -14.44 -3.98
N ASN A 8 -16.27 -13.99 -2.75
CA ASN A 8 -16.29 -14.84 -1.57
C ASN A 8 -17.29 -14.23 -0.58
N HIS A 9 -18.25 -15.04 -0.12
CA HIS A 9 -19.35 -14.62 0.73
C HIS A 9 -19.27 -15.32 2.08
N GLY A 10 -19.29 -14.57 3.17
CA GLY A 10 -19.21 -15.10 4.53
C GLY A 10 -18.98 -13.99 5.56
N LYS A 11 -19.08 -14.32 6.86
CA LYS A 11 -18.68 -13.37 7.90
C LYS A 11 -17.17 -13.24 7.89
N LEU A 12 -16.65 -12.01 8.01
CA LEU A 12 -15.21 -11.74 8.00
C LEU A 12 -14.43 -12.58 9.02
N GLU A 13 -15.02 -12.87 10.18
CA GLU A 13 -14.44 -13.68 11.26
C GLU A 13 -14.33 -15.17 10.91
N GLU A 14 -15.17 -15.65 10.00
CA GLU A 14 -15.26 -17.06 9.59
C GLU A 14 -14.45 -17.33 8.29
N LEU A 15 -13.91 -16.28 7.65
CA LEU A 15 -13.13 -16.40 6.41
C LEU A 15 -11.65 -16.64 6.71
N ASP A 16 -11.08 -17.66 6.07
CA ASP A 16 -9.68 -18.10 6.23
C ASP A 16 -8.64 -17.22 5.52
N ARG A 17 -9.06 -16.07 4.96
CA ARG A 17 -8.23 -15.12 4.17
C ARG A 17 -7.63 -15.69 2.89
N SER A 18 -7.94 -16.93 2.50
CA SER A 18 -7.38 -17.55 1.28
C SER A 18 -7.73 -16.75 0.03
N PHE A 19 -8.97 -16.28 -0.07
CA PHE A 19 -9.41 -15.39 -1.15
C PHE A 19 -8.59 -14.11 -1.22
N ASP A 20 -8.40 -13.42 -0.09
CA ASP A 20 -7.62 -12.17 -0.03
C ASP A 20 -6.19 -12.41 -0.52
N LEU A 21 -5.56 -13.49 -0.06
CA LEU A 21 -4.21 -13.86 -0.48
C LEU A 21 -4.14 -14.12 -1.98
N HIS A 22 -5.03 -14.94 -2.53
CA HIS A 22 -5.06 -15.23 -3.97
C HIS A 22 -5.32 -13.97 -4.81
N PHE A 23 -6.29 -13.15 -4.39
CA PHE A 23 -6.60 -11.89 -5.04
C PHE A 23 -5.37 -10.99 -5.10
N TRP A 24 -4.74 -10.71 -3.95
CA TRP A 24 -3.57 -9.84 -3.90
C TRP A 24 -2.37 -10.41 -4.65
N GLN A 25 -2.13 -11.72 -4.58
CA GLN A 25 -1.02 -12.33 -5.34
C GLN A 25 -1.23 -12.31 -6.86
N SER A 26 -2.48 -12.25 -7.33
CA SER A 26 -2.78 -12.10 -8.75
C SER A 26 -2.57 -10.68 -9.29
N GLN A 27 -2.46 -9.68 -8.41
CA GLN A 27 -2.29 -8.29 -8.82
C GLN A 27 -0.83 -7.98 -9.21
N PRO A 28 -0.60 -7.12 -10.23
CA PRO A 28 0.74 -6.62 -10.54
C PRO A 28 1.37 -5.90 -9.34
N PRO A 29 2.71 -5.90 -9.20
CA PRO A 29 3.40 -5.23 -8.10
C PRO A 29 2.99 -3.77 -7.90
N LYS A 30 2.82 -3.02 -9.01
CA LYS A 30 2.38 -1.61 -8.97
C LYS A 30 0.99 -1.44 -8.34
N ALA A 31 0.02 -2.27 -8.73
CA ALA A 31 -1.35 -2.16 -8.21
C ALA A 31 -1.39 -2.45 -6.70
N ARG A 32 -0.60 -3.43 -6.23
CA ARG A 32 -0.46 -3.70 -4.79
C ARG A 32 0.14 -2.52 -4.03
N PHE A 33 1.18 -1.91 -4.60
CA PHE A 33 1.84 -0.76 -3.99
C PHE A 33 0.89 0.42 -3.90
N ASP A 34 0.23 0.78 -5.00
CA ASP A 34 -0.69 1.91 -5.07
C ASP A 34 -1.84 1.76 -4.05
N ALA A 35 -2.46 0.58 -3.99
CA ALA A 35 -3.54 0.30 -3.02
C ALA A 35 -3.05 0.38 -1.55
N THR A 36 -1.83 -0.13 -1.28
CA THR A 36 -1.24 -0.05 0.05
C THR A 36 -0.94 1.40 0.43
N TRP A 37 -0.45 2.20 -0.52
CA TRP A 37 -0.15 3.60 -0.31
C TRP A 37 -1.40 4.42 0.01
N ASP A 38 -2.51 4.16 -0.69
CA ASP A 38 -3.80 4.80 -0.40
C ASP A 38 -4.26 4.54 1.04
N LEU A 39 -4.06 3.31 1.54
CA LEU A 39 -4.37 2.96 2.94
C LEU A 39 -3.48 3.71 3.94
N VAL A 40 -2.19 3.87 3.64
CA VAL A 40 -1.26 4.64 4.48
C VAL A 40 -1.68 6.11 4.54
N VAL A 41 -1.98 6.73 3.40
CA VAL A 41 -2.46 8.11 3.32
C VAL A 41 -3.78 8.28 4.06
N HIS A 42 -4.70 7.33 3.91
CA HIS A 42 -5.97 7.33 4.64
C HIS A 42 -5.75 7.28 6.15
N ALA A 43 -4.91 6.35 6.63
CA ALA A 43 -4.60 6.22 8.04
C ALA A 43 -3.93 7.49 8.61
N ALA A 44 -3.04 8.14 7.85
CA ALA A 44 -2.43 9.40 8.24
C ALA A 44 -3.47 10.52 8.40
N LYS A 45 -4.39 10.65 7.44
CA LYS A 45 -5.50 11.61 7.52
C LYS A 45 -6.38 11.38 8.75
N VAL A 46 -6.76 10.13 9.02
CA VAL A 46 -7.57 9.77 10.20
C VAL A 46 -6.85 10.12 11.50
N LYS A 47 -5.52 10.00 11.53
CA LYS A 47 -4.69 10.34 12.69
C LYS A 47 -4.28 11.82 12.78
N GLY A 48 -4.73 12.66 11.85
CA GLY A 48 -4.35 14.07 11.80
C GLY A 48 -2.88 14.34 11.44
N ILE A 49 -2.20 13.35 10.85
CA ILE A 49 -0.82 13.50 10.36
C ILE A 49 -0.85 14.25 9.02
N ASP A 50 0.01 15.25 8.89
CA ASP A 50 0.18 15.96 7.63
C ASP A 50 0.75 15.01 6.56
N VAL A 51 -0.01 14.78 5.49
CA VAL A 51 0.35 13.87 4.39
C VAL A 51 1.69 14.26 3.74
N ARG A 52 2.08 15.54 3.77
CA ARG A 52 3.38 16.01 3.26
C ARG A 52 4.56 15.41 4.01
N GLN A 53 4.37 14.96 5.26
CA GLN A 53 5.39 14.29 6.05
C GLN A 53 5.58 12.82 5.64
N LEU A 54 4.69 12.25 4.83
CA LEU A 54 4.82 10.89 4.31
C LEU A 54 5.72 10.83 3.07
N GLU A 55 6.01 11.97 2.44
CA GLU A 55 6.92 12.00 1.31
C GLU A 55 8.32 11.58 1.74
N LEU A 56 8.98 10.78 0.90
CA LEU A 56 10.39 10.47 1.12
C LEU A 56 11.16 11.78 1.17
N GLN A 57 11.77 12.09 2.31
CA GLN A 57 12.54 13.31 2.49
C GLN A 57 13.79 13.26 1.59
N ARG A 58 13.68 13.81 0.38
CA ARG A 58 14.77 13.85 -0.62
C ARG A 58 15.88 14.85 -0.28
N SER A 59 15.72 15.61 0.80
CA SER A 59 16.69 16.61 1.27
C SER A 59 17.81 16.03 2.12
N VAL A 60 18.04 14.71 2.12
CA VAL A 60 19.25 14.15 2.73
C VAL A 60 20.42 14.51 1.81
N GLU A 61 20.94 15.71 2.01
CA GLU A 61 22.15 16.20 1.37
C GLU A 61 23.29 15.25 1.75
N SER A 62 23.95 14.65 0.76
CA SER A 62 25.08 13.75 1.00
C SER A 62 26.28 14.59 1.42
N PHE A 63 26.53 14.68 2.74
CA PHE A 63 27.76 15.25 3.25
C PHE A 63 28.93 14.32 2.92
N GLN A 64 29.56 14.54 1.77
CA GLN A 64 30.83 13.90 1.42
C GLN A 64 31.96 14.57 2.20
N ARG A 65 32.89 13.76 2.73
CA ARG A 65 34.08 14.28 3.42
C ARG A 65 34.95 15.06 2.43
N GLN A 66 35.14 16.35 2.65
CA GLN A 66 36.08 17.16 1.89
C GLN A 66 37.50 16.64 2.14
N VAL A 67 38.09 15.95 1.16
CA VAL A 67 39.52 15.59 1.19
C VAL A 67 40.27 16.84 0.76
N ARG A 68 41.03 17.42 1.69
CA ARG A 68 41.97 18.51 1.43
C ARG A 68 43.22 17.99 0.74
#